data_AF-A0A847E8C1-F1
#
_entry.id   AF-A0A847E8C1-F1
#
_cell.length_a   1.000
_cell.length_b   1.000
_cell.length_c   1.000
_cell.angle_alpha   90.00
_cell.angle_beta   90.00
_cell.angle_gamma   90.00
#
_symmetry.space_group_name_H-M   'P 1'
#
loop_
_entity.id
_entity.type
_entity.pdbx_description
1 polymer ?
#
loop_
_entity_poly.entity_id
_entity_poly.type
_entity_poly.pdbx_seq_one_letter_code
_entity_poly.pdbx_strand_id
1 'polypeptide(L)'
;MTKGNILKKEKITGEILSKAVQEGSQALSEYESKRIVANANVPVTREVLVHSREEAVSQAARIGFPVVLKGSDPALTHKTEMGMVRVNLKNDQDVARAYDELMDKGIHMEGILVQEMVKGNREFVIGLTRDPQFGPCVMFGIGGIFTEALKDVSFRVAPLTEEDAQEMIYEIKASRLLDAFRGESAVDEKVLVKALVGIGELGMRYDEIAEIDINPLIITEGKPVAVDALVILKTNRA
;
A
#
# COMPACT_ATOMS: atom_id res chain seq x y z
N MET A 1 7.92 -5.16 -20.18
CA MET A 1 7.60 -3.71 -20.10
C MET A 1 8.52 -2.96 -21.06
N THR A 2 8.08 -1.87 -21.69
CA THR A 2 8.93 -1.06 -22.58
C THR A 2 9.83 -0.12 -21.77
N LYS A 3 11.03 0.20 -22.28
CA LYS A 3 11.97 1.15 -21.62
C LYS A 3 11.31 2.51 -21.29
N GLY A 4 10.43 2.99 -22.15
CA GLY A 4 9.69 4.24 -21.93
C GLY A 4 8.74 4.22 -20.74
N ASN A 5 8.14 3.06 -20.41
CA ASN A 5 7.26 2.94 -19.26
C ASN A 5 8.05 2.96 -17.93
N ILE A 6 9.24 2.35 -17.92
CA ILE A 6 10.13 2.32 -16.76
C ILE A 6 10.59 3.74 -16.41
N LEU A 7 11.08 4.50 -17.40
CA LEU A 7 11.52 5.89 -17.21
C LEU A 7 10.39 6.80 -16.69
N LYS A 8 9.14 6.56 -17.13
CA LYS A 8 7.99 7.33 -16.66
C LYS A 8 7.67 7.04 -15.19
N LYS A 9 7.70 5.76 -14.78
CA LYS A 9 7.49 5.35 -13.38
C LYS A 9 8.56 5.96 -12.47
N GLU A 10 9.83 5.86 -12.86
CA GLU A 10 10.96 6.42 -12.12
C GLU A 10 10.86 7.93 -11.91
N LYS A 11 10.46 8.65 -12.97
CA LYS A 11 10.24 10.08 -12.91
C LYS A 11 9.14 10.44 -11.90
N ILE A 12 7.99 9.77 -11.95
CA ILE A 12 6.88 10.01 -11.01
C ILE A 12 7.32 9.77 -9.56
N THR A 13 7.99 8.64 -9.29
CA THR A 13 8.47 8.32 -7.95
C THR A 13 9.47 9.37 -7.45
N GLY A 14 10.44 9.76 -8.29
CA GLY A 14 11.42 10.79 -7.94
C GLY A 14 10.80 12.16 -7.67
N GLU A 15 9.79 12.57 -8.43
CA GLU A 15 9.05 13.82 -8.23
C GLU A 15 8.28 13.84 -6.90
N ILE A 16 7.58 12.76 -6.56
CA ILE A 16 6.84 12.63 -5.29
C ILE A 16 7.80 12.73 -4.11
N LEU A 17 8.88 11.94 -4.12
CA LEU A 17 9.86 11.92 -3.03
C LEU A 17 10.57 13.28 -2.89
N SER A 18 11.00 13.87 -4.01
CA SER A 18 11.69 15.17 -3.99
C SER A 18 10.81 16.26 -3.40
N LYS A 19 9.52 16.30 -3.77
CA LYS A 19 8.55 17.24 -3.22
C LYS A 19 8.41 17.05 -1.70
N ALA A 20 8.16 15.83 -1.25
CA ALA A 20 7.94 15.56 0.17
C ALA A 20 9.18 15.86 1.03
N VAL A 21 10.38 15.57 0.52
CA VAL A 21 11.65 15.94 1.18
C VAL A 21 11.82 17.45 1.26
N GLN A 22 11.50 18.20 0.20
CA GLN A 22 11.56 19.67 0.20
C GLN A 22 10.55 20.29 1.18
N GLU A 23 9.39 19.67 1.35
CA GLU A 23 8.35 20.10 2.30
C GLU A 23 8.68 19.68 3.75
N GLY A 24 9.73 18.88 3.98
CA GLY A 24 10.13 18.40 5.30
C GLY A 24 9.21 17.32 5.88
N SER A 25 8.40 16.68 5.04
CA SER A 25 7.46 15.64 5.45
C SER A 25 8.20 14.42 6.00
N GLN A 26 7.65 13.81 7.05
CA GLN A 26 8.19 12.58 7.65
C GLN A 26 7.64 11.32 6.97
N ALA A 27 6.50 11.43 6.29
CA ALA A 27 5.85 10.35 5.56
C ALA A 27 5.19 10.92 4.30
N LEU A 28 4.78 10.04 3.39
CA LEU A 28 3.92 10.38 2.27
C LEU A 28 2.45 10.15 2.64
N SER A 29 1.53 10.80 1.91
CA SER A 29 0.11 10.43 2.01
C SER A 29 -0.12 9.00 1.50
N GLU A 30 -1.24 8.37 1.86
CA GLU A 30 -1.58 7.03 1.36
C GLU A 30 -1.66 7.02 -0.18
N TYR A 31 -2.21 8.08 -0.77
CA TYR A 31 -2.31 8.22 -2.22
C TYR A 31 -0.94 8.25 -2.90
N GLU A 32 0.01 9.03 -2.36
CA GLU A 32 1.37 9.09 -2.86
C GLU A 32 2.13 7.76 -2.63
N SER A 33 1.98 7.17 -1.44
CA SER A 33 2.57 5.88 -1.07
C SER A 33 2.15 4.77 -2.05
N LYS A 34 0.85 4.65 -2.35
CA LYS A 34 0.32 3.66 -3.30
C LYS A 34 0.84 3.87 -4.72
N ARG A 35 1.00 5.11 -5.16
CA ARG A 35 1.60 5.40 -6.48
C ARG A 35 3.06 4.95 -6.56
N ILE A 36 3.82 5.11 -5.48
CA ILE A 36 5.22 4.66 -5.43
C ILE A 36 5.31 3.13 -5.45
N VAL A 37 4.56 2.42 -4.61
CA VAL A 37 4.64 0.95 -4.57
C VAL A 37 4.04 0.30 -5.83
N ALA A 38 3.07 0.94 -6.49
CA ALA A 38 2.59 0.53 -7.80
C ALA A 38 3.68 0.62 -8.89
N ASN A 39 4.56 1.62 -8.79
CA ASN A 39 5.72 1.71 -9.67
C ASN A 39 6.72 0.56 -9.43
N ALA A 40 6.77 0.04 -8.20
CA ALA A 40 7.50 -1.17 -7.77
C ALA A 40 6.74 -2.50 -8.04
N ASN A 41 5.76 -2.50 -8.95
CA ASN A 41 4.99 -3.68 -9.38
C ASN A 41 4.06 -4.28 -8.31
N VAL A 42 3.83 -3.59 -7.20
CA VAL A 42 2.79 -3.97 -6.24
C VAL A 42 1.42 -3.62 -6.84
N PRO A 43 0.51 -4.58 -7.06
CA PRO A 43 -0.85 -4.23 -7.47
C PRO A 43 -1.53 -3.47 -6.34
N VAL A 44 -2.09 -2.30 -6.65
CA VAL A 44 -2.83 -1.46 -5.70
C VAL A 44 -4.27 -1.35 -6.16
N THR A 45 -5.14 -0.96 -5.24
CA THR A 45 -6.53 -0.63 -5.56
C THR A 45 -6.67 0.50 -6.57
N ARG A 46 -7.73 0.42 -7.38
CA ARG A 46 -8.23 1.56 -8.16
C ARG A 46 -8.77 2.61 -7.21
N GLU A 47 -8.28 3.83 -7.37
CA GLU A 47 -8.62 4.94 -6.49
C GLU A 47 -8.38 6.30 -7.12
N VAL A 48 -9.03 7.32 -6.54
CA VAL A 48 -8.91 8.71 -6.93
C VAL A 48 -8.95 9.59 -5.69
N LEU A 49 -8.01 10.53 -5.59
CA LEU A 49 -8.06 11.60 -4.59
C LEU A 49 -9.05 12.68 -5.03
N VAL A 50 -9.97 13.06 -4.15
CA VAL A 50 -11.02 14.06 -4.41
C VAL A 50 -11.03 15.14 -3.34
N HIS A 51 -11.55 16.32 -3.69
CA HIS A 51 -11.57 17.50 -2.83
C HIS A 51 -12.98 18.07 -2.61
N SER A 52 -14.00 17.40 -3.14
CA SER A 52 -15.40 17.76 -2.92
C SER A 52 -16.30 16.53 -2.81
N ARG A 53 -17.46 16.73 -2.18
CA ARG A 53 -18.52 15.73 -2.05
C ARG A 53 -19.03 15.28 -3.42
N GLU A 54 -19.19 16.21 -4.34
CA GLU A 54 -19.65 15.98 -5.71
C GLU A 54 -18.65 15.12 -6.49
N GLU A 55 -17.35 15.42 -6.35
CA GLU A 55 -16.29 14.58 -6.91
C GLU A 55 -16.29 13.18 -6.29
N ALA A 56 -16.44 13.06 -4.97
CA ALA A 56 -16.46 11.77 -4.29
C ALA A 56 -17.56 10.85 -4.84
N VAL A 57 -18.78 11.37 -4.97
CA VAL A 57 -19.92 10.63 -5.52
C VAL A 57 -19.68 10.26 -6.98
N SER A 58 -19.23 11.21 -7.81
CA SER A 58 -18.97 10.98 -9.23
C SER A 58 -17.88 9.92 -9.47
N GLN A 59 -16.78 9.97 -8.72
CA GLN A 59 -15.69 9.00 -8.84
C GLN A 59 -16.08 7.63 -8.28
N ALA A 60 -16.86 7.57 -7.21
CA ALA A 60 -17.37 6.31 -6.67
C ALA A 60 -18.22 5.57 -7.71
N ALA A 61 -19.12 6.28 -8.39
CA ALA A 61 -19.93 5.71 -9.46
C ALA A 61 -19.08 5.20 -10.65
N ARG A 62 -17.98 5.88 -10.96
CA ARG A 62 -17.04 5.45 -12.02
C ARG A 62 -16.20 4.22 -11.64
N ILE A 63 -15.76 4.13 -10.38
CA ILE A 63 -14.99 2.98 -9.86
C ILE A 63 -15.88 1.74 -9.78
N GLY A 64 -17.13 1.92 -9.34
CA GLY A 64 -18.12 0.88 -9.10
C GLY A 64 -18.23 0.51 -7.62
N PHE A 65 -19.46 0.27 -7.17
CA PHE A 65 -19.78 -0.05 -5.77
C PHE A 65 -19.57 -1.54 -5.43
N PRO A 66 -19.30 -1.87 -4.15
CA PRO A 66 -19.09 -0.95 -3.04
C PRO A 66 -17.70 -0.28 -3.05
N VAL A 67 -17.62 0.94 -2.52
CA VAL A 67 -16.38 1.71 -2.38
C VAL A 67 -16.02 1.97 -0.91
N VAL A 68 -14.82 2.49 -0.70
CA VAL A 68 -14.26 2.96 0.57
C VAL A 68 -13.90 4.44 0.41
N LEU A 69 -14.16 5.25 1.45
CA LEU A 69 -13.57 6.58 1.59
C LEU A 69 -12.53 6.59 2.71
N LYS A 70 -11.37 7.19 2.46
CA LYS A 70 -10.31 7.37 3.46
C LYS A 70 -9.80 8.81 3.45
N GLY A 71 -9.58 9.43 4.60
CA GLY A 71 -8.81 10.68 4.67
C GLY A 71 -7.37 10.44 4.22
N SER A 72 -6.82 11.33 3.38
CA SER A 72 -5.46 11.21 2.85
C SER A 72 -4.67 12.48 3.17
N ASP A 73 -3.59 12.33 3.92
CA ASP A 73 -2.65 13.40 4.25
C ASP A 73 -1.35 12.76 4.79
N PRO A 74 -0.16 13.35 4.56
CA PRO A 74 1.09 12.91 5.18
C PRO A 74 1.04 12.77 6.71
N ALA A 75 0.23 13.60 7.39
CA ALA A 75 0.07 13.55 8.85
C ALA A 75 -0.90 12.46 9.34
N LEU A 76 -1.65 11.81 8.43
CA LEU A 76 -2.66 10.80 8.74
C LEU A 76 -2.11 9.37 8.56
N THR A 77 -1.17 8.97 9.41
CA THR A 77 -0.60 7.60 9.36
C THR A 77 -1.50 6.55 10.02
N HIS A 78 -2.27 6.90 11.06
CA HIS A 78 -3.17 5.99 11.81
C HIS A 78 -4.66 6.25 11.56
N LYS A 79 -5.06 6.32 10.28
CA LYS A 79 -6.42 6.74 9.83
C LYS A 79 -7.56 5.98 10.50
N THR A 80 -7.44 4.66 10.63
CA THR A 80 -8.50 3.81 11.20
C THR A 80 -8.79 4.18 12.64
N GLU A 81 -7.75 4.40 13.45
CA GLU A 81 -7.87 4.80 14.86
C GLU A 81 -8.49 6.20 15.01
N MET A 82 -8.20 7.09 14.05
CA MET A 82 -8.80 8.42 13.98
C MET A 82 -10.24 8.40 13.42
N GLY A 83 -10.74 7.23 13.03
CA GLY A 83 -12.04 7.06 12.39
C GLY A 83 -12.13 7.75 11.02
N MET A 84 -11.00 7.87 10.31
CA MET A 84 -10.87 8.50 9.00
C MET A 84 -11.11 7.54 7.84
N VAL A 85 -11.79 6.41 8.08
CA VAL A 85 -12.10 5.39 7.09
C VAL A 85 -13.59 5.07 7.15
N ARG A 86 -14.23 4.97 5.97
CA ARG A 86 -15.61 4.50 5.78
C ARG A 86 -15.63 3.43 4.71
N VAL A 87 -16.04 2.22 5.08
CA VAL A 87 -16.02 1.05 4.19
C VAL A 87 -17.44 0.66 3.77
N ASN A 88 -17.55 -0.17 2.73
CA ASN A 88 -18.81 -0.80 2.30
C ASN A 88 -19.90 0.22 1.94
N LEU A 89 -19.53 1.29 1.24
CA LEU A 89 -20.44 2.32 0.74
C LEU A 89 -21.04 1.84 -0.57
N LYS A 90 -22.36 1.68 -0.62
CA LYS A 90 -23.02 0.87 -1.67
C LYS A 90 -23.69 1.70 -2.77
N ASN A 91 -23.78 3.01 -2.58
CA ASN A 91 -24.47 3.93 -3.47
C ASN A 91 -24.02 5.37 -3.21
N ASP A 92 -24.47 6.29 -4.06
CA ASP A 92 -24.17 7.71 -4.00
C ASP A 92 -24.53 8.36 -2.65
N GLN A 93 -25.65 7.97 -2.04
CA GLN A 93 -26.10 8.54 -0.76
C GLN A 93 -25.18 8.12 0.39
N ASP A 94 -24.74 6.86 0.41
CA ASP A 94 -23.77 6.37 1.39
C ASP A 94 -22.44 7.14 1.28
N VAL A 95 -21.97 7.37 0.05
CA VAL A 95 -20.72 8.11 -0.23
C VAL A 95 -20.83 9.56 0.20
N ALA A 96 -21.90 10.25 -0.18
CA ALA A 96 -22.14 11.63 0.22
C ALA A 96 -22.15 11.80 1.74
N ARG A 97 -22.92 10.95 2.46
CA ARG A 97 -22.98 11.00 3.93
C ARG A 97 -21.61 10.70 4.54
N ALA A 98 -20.90 9.69 4.05
CA ALA A 98 -19.57 9.34 4.53
C ALA A 98 -18.55 10.47 4.32
N TYR A 99 -18.65 11.20 3.20
CA TYR A 99 -17.81 12.37 2.92
C TYR A 99 -18.05 13.46 3.96
N ASP A 100 -19.32 13.83 4.18
CA ASP A 100 -19.71 14.85 5.15
C ASP A 100 -19.23 14.47 6.57
N GLU A 101 -19.43 13.21 7.00
CA GLU A 101 -18.95 12.70 8.28
C GLU A 101 -17.42 12.77 8.46
N LEU A 102 -16.64 12.61 7.39
CA LEU A 102 -15.18 12.70 7.44
C LEU A 102 -14.72 14.15 7.53
N MET A 103 -15.36 15.06 6.80
CA MET A 103 -15.05 16.49 6.83
C MET A 103 -15.45 17.15 8.16
N ASP A 104 -16.59 16.74 8.74
CA ASP A 104 -17.12 17.27 10.01
C ASP A 104 -16.19 17.01 11.21
N LYS A 105 -15.22 16.10 11.07
CA LYS A 105 -14.18 15.89 12.10
C LYS A 105 -13.22 17.08 12.24
N GLY A 106 -13.19 17.99 11.27
CA GLY A 106 -12.35 19.19 11.31
C GLY A 106 -10.84 18.90 11.30
N ILE A 107 -10.44 17.70 10.90
CA ILE A 107 -9.04 17.31 10.76
C ILE A 107 -8.56 17.82 9.39
N HIS A 108 -7.46 18.56 9.37
CA HIS A 108 -6.84 18.99 8.11
C HIS A 108 -6.37 17.76 7.32
N MET A 109 -6.70 17.71 6.03
CA MET A 109 -6.24 16.67 5.11
C MET A 109 -6.10 17.22 3.69
N GLU A 110 -5.15 16.68 2.92
CA GLU A 110 -4.98 16.97 1.48
C GLU A 110 -6.28 16.69 0.69
N GLY A 111 -6.96 15.59 1.02
CA GLY A 111 -8.25 15.23 0.44
C GLY A 111 -8.79 13.91 0.95
N ILE A 112 -9.85 13.43 0.29
CA ILE A 112 -10.44 12.11 0.55
C ILE A 112 -10.12 11.18 -0.60
N LEU A 113 -9.62 9.98 -0.29
CA LEU A 113 -9.37 8.93 -1.24
C LEU A 113 -10.65 8.09 -1.45
N VAL A 114 -11.17 8.06 -2.67
CA VAL A 114 -12.25 7.17 -3.10
C VAL A 114 -11.60 5.92 -3.69
N GLN A 115 -11.85 4.77 -3.10
CA GLN A 115 -11.14 3.52 -3.41
C GLN A 115 -12.12 2.37 -3.63
N GLU A 116 -11.83 1.46 -4.56
CA GLU A 116 -12.61 0.22 -4.69
C GLU A 116 -12.52 -0.64 -3.42
N MET A 117 -13.61 -1.32 -3.05
CA MET A 117 -13.58 -2.25 -1.93
C MET A 117 -13.14 -3.64 -2.39
N VAL A 118 -11.90 -4.01 -2.06
CA VAL A 118 -11.37 -5.37 -2.28
C VAL A 118 -11.88 -6.30 -1.18
N LYS A 119 -12.24 -7.53 -1.57
CA LYS A 119 -12.65 -8.60 -0.64
C LYS A 119 -11.71 -9.79 -0.77
N GLY A 120 -11.33 -10.34 0.38
CA GLY A 120 -10.54 -11.55 0.53
C GLY A 120 -10.50 -11.93 2.00
N ASN A 121 -10.30 -13.22 2.31
CA ASN A 121 -10.15 -13.67 3.71
C ASN A 121 -8.69 -13.96 4.08
N ARG A 122 -7.75 -13.77 3.13
CA ARG A 122 -6.32 -13.90 3.34
C ARG A 122 -5.66 -12.54 3.14
N GLU A 123 -4.86 -12.18 4.11
CA GLU A 123 -4.11 -10.93 4.15
C GLU A 123 -2.64 -11.26 4.43
N PHE A 124 -1.76 -10.64 3.66
CA PHE A 124 -0.31 -10.66 3.86
C PHE A 124 0.19 -9.24 4.09
N VAL A 125 1.47 -9.12 4.42
CA VAL A 125 2.18 -7.85 4.51
C VAL A 125 3.44 -7.91 3.67
N ILE A 126 3.77 -6.80 3.01
CA ILE A 126 5.09 -6.56 2.44
C ILE A 126 5.65 -5.32 3.11
N GLY A 127 6.88 -5.40 3.59
CA GLY A 127 7.56 -4.25 4.18
C GLY A 127 8.94 -4.02 3.58
N LEU A 128 9.47 -2.83 3.80
CA LEU A 128 10.88 -2.52 3.64
C LEU A 128 11.31 -1.69 4.84
N THR A 129 12.43 -2.04 5.45
CA THR A 129 13.08 -1.22 6.48
C THR A 129 14.56 -1.11 6.15
N ARG A 130 15.27 -0.16 6.76
CA ARG A 130 16.72 -0.04 6.62
C ARG A 130 17.41 -0.46 7.91
N ASP A 131 18.13 -1.56 7.83
CA ASP A 131 19.04 -2.00 8.87
C ASP A 131 20.33 -1.13 8.85
N PRO A 132 20.88 -0.73 10.01
CA PRO A 132 22.10 0.08 10.07
C PRO A 132 23.35 -0.58 9.48
N GLN A 133 23.41 -1.91 9.44
CA GLN A 133 24.55 -2.68 8.94
C GLN A 133 24.30 -3.19 7.52
N PHE A 134 23.10 -3.68 7.25
CA PHE A 134 22.77 -4.34 5.98
C PHE A 134 22.09 -3.43 4.95
N GLY A 135 21.63 -2.25 5.36
CA GLY A 135 20.89 -1.35 4.48
C GLY A 135 19.44 -1.83 4.27
N PRO A 136 18.84 -1.64 3.08
CA PRO A 136 17.44 -1.98 2.84
C PRO A 136 17.18 -3.48 2.95
N CYS A 137 16.19 -3.85 3.76
CA CYS A 137 15.74 -5.21 4.01
C CYS A 137 14.24 -5.30 3.71
N VAL A 138 13.86 -6.22 2.82
CA VAL A 138 12.45 -6.51 2.51
C VAL A 138 11.92 -7.53 3.50
N MET A 139 10.67 -7.32 3.92
CA MET A 139 9.90 -8.18 4.81
C MET A 139 8.68 -8.74 4.05
N PHE A 140 8.36 -10.00 4.30
CA PHE A 140 7.11 -10.62 3.88
C PHE A 140 6.54 -11.40 5.05
N GLY A 141 5.23 -11.41 5.21
CA GLY A 141 4.61 -12.10 6.34
C GLY A 141 3.10 -12.19 6.24
N ILE A 142 2.52 -12.88 7.22
CA ILE A 142 1.06 -12.87 7.40
C ILE A 142 0.60 -11.47 7.83
N GLY A 143 -0.48 -11.00 7.20
CA GLY A 143 -1.05 -9.67 7.41
C GLY A 143 -2.25 -9.66 8.36
N GLY A 144 -2.88 -8.50 8.45
CA GLY A 144 -4.10 -8.27 9.24
C GLY A 144 -3.85 -8.23 10.74
N ILE A 145 -4.90 -8.48 11.54
CA ILE A 145 -4.84 -8.38 13.01
C ILE A 145 -3.85 -9.35 13.67
N PHE A 146 -3.37 -10.35 12.92
CA PHE A 146 -2.49 -11.39 13.44
C PHE A 146 -1.00 -11.08 13.25
N THR A 147 -0.63 -10.06 12.46
CA THR A 147 0.78 -9.73 12.15
C THR A 147 1.62 -9.58 13.42
N GLU A 148 1.18 -8.73 14.36
CA GLU A 148 1.91 -8.47 15.61
C GLU A 148 1.94 -9.67 16.56
N ALA A 149 0.86 -10.46 16.57
CA ALA A 149 0.68 -11.57 17.50
C ALA A 149 1.46 -12.82 17.08
N LEU A 150 1.53 -13.11 15.77
CA LEU A 150 2.15 -14.33 15.26
C LEU A 150 3.63 -14.15 14.92
N LYS A 151 4.05 -12.92 14.58
CA LYS A 151 5.42 -12.59 14.13
C LYS A 151 5.92 -13.58 13.07
N ASP A 152 5.02 -13.98 12.17
CA ASP A 152 5.30 -14.95 11.12
C ASP A 152 5.73 -14.22 9.85
N VAL A 153 7.01 -13.84 9.87
CA VAL A 153 7.65 -13.01 8.84
C VAL A 153 8.99 -13.61 8.44
N SER A 154 9.38 -13.36 7.19
CA SER A 154 10.71 -13.63 6.65
C SER A 154 11.33 -12.32 6.17
N PHE A 155 12.67 -12.28 6.15
CA PHE A 155 13.45 -11.11 5.74
C PHE A 155 14.49 -11.49 4.71
N ARG A 156 14.82 -10.54 3.83
CA ARG A 156 15.93 -10.62 2.89
C ARG A 156 16.55 -9.23 2.70
N VAL A 157 17.87 -9.17 2.62
CA VAL A 157 18.60 -7.94 2.31
C VAL A 157 18.43 -7.64 0.82
N ALA A 158 18.16 -6.39 0.46
CA ALA A 158 18.07 -5.98 -0.94
C ALA A 158 19.46 -5.67 -1.53
N PRO A 159 19.67 -5.85 -2.85
CA PRO A 159 18.70 -6.35 -3.82
C PRO A 159 18.46 -7.85 -3.68
N LEU A 160 17.23 -8.29 -3.99
CA LEU A 160 16.80 -9.68 -3.98
C LEU A 160 16.58 -10.16 -5.40
N THR A 161 16.95 -11.41 -5.66
CA THR A 161 16.58 -12.11 -6.88
C THR A 161 15.15 -12.65 -6.80
N GLU A 162 14.60 -13.10 -7.94
CA GLU A 162 13.31 -13.81 -7.94
C GLU A 162 13.39 -15.09 -7.09
N GLU A 163 14.54 -15.79 -7.08
CA GLU A 163 14.76 -17.00 -6.28
C GLU A 163 14.74 -16.67 -4.77
N ASP A 164 15.44 -15.62 -4.34
CA ASP A 164 15.39 -15.14 -2.94
C ASP A 164 13.96 -14.85 -2.49
N ALA A 165 13.18 -14.18 -3.35
CA ALA A 165 11.79 -13.84 -3.07
C ALA A 165 10.88 -15.08 -3.05
N GLN A 166 11.12 -16.08 -3.90
CA GLN A 166 10.41 -17.35 -3.87
C GLN A 166 10.68 -18.14 -2.59
N GLU A 167 11.94 -18.25 -2.17
CA GLU A 167 12.27 -18.89 -0.89
C GLU A 167 11.60 -18.17 0.28
N MET A 168 11.71 -16.83 0.29
CA MET A 168 11.17 -15.96 1.33
C MET A 168 9.67 -16.16 1.57
N ILE A 169 8.85 -16.32 0.51
CA ILE A 169 7.39 -16.50 0.67
C ILE A 169 7.01 -17.87 1.24
N TYR A 170 7.85 -18.91 1.04
CA TYR A 170 7.59 -20.24 1.57
C TYR A 170 8.21 -20.47 2.97
N GLU A 171 9.08 -19.59 3.44
CA GLU A 171 9.68 -19.63 4.79
C GLU A 171 8.72 -19.30 5.92
N ILE A 172 7.66 -18.53 5.66
CA ILE A 172 6.66 -18.23 6.69
C ILE A 172 5.92 -19.51 7.09
N LYS A 173 5.60 -19.66 8.38
CA LYS A 173 4.89 -20.84 8.93
C LYS A 173 3.51 -20.99 8.29
N ALA A 174 2.90 -19.87 7.91
CA ALA A 174 1.61 -19.81 7.24
C ALA A 174 1.69 -19.95 5.71
N SER A 175 2.79 -20.44 5.14
CA SER A 175 2.98 -20.54 3.68
C SER A 175 1.90 -21.36 2.98
N ARG A 176 1.22 -22.29 3.67
CA ARG A 176 0.02 -22.99 3.18
C ARG A 176 -1.15 -22.07 2.79
N LEU A 177 -1.17 -20.81 3.25
CA LEU A 177 -2.16 -19.82 2.83
C LEU A 177 -1.90 -19.30 1.41
N LEU A 178 -0.71 -19.52 0.85
CA LEU A 178 -0.40 -19.22 -0.55
C LEU A 178 -1.08 -20.22 -1.50
N ASP A 179 -1.32 -21.45 -1.05
CA ASP A 179 -2.04 -22.46 -1.83
C ASP A 179 -3.55 -22.15 -1.93
N ALA A 180 -4.28 -22.96 -2.69
CA ALA A 180 -5.73 -22.93 -2.68
C ALA A 180 -6.25 -23.27 -1.27
N PHE A 181 -7.07 -22.37 -0.71
CA PHE A 181 -7.49 -22.47 0.69
C PHE A 181 -8.96 -22.10 0.84
N ARG A 182 -9.76 -22.99 1.47
CA ARG A 182 -11.18 -22.77 1.81
C ARG A 182 -12.03 -22.18 0.67
N GLY A 183 -11.85 -22.68 -0.55
CA GLY A 183 -12.61 -22.25 -1.73
C GLY A 183 -12.06 -21.00 -2.42
N GLU A 184 -11.00 -20.39 -1.90
CA GLU A 184 -10.24 -19.37 -2.60
C GLU A 184 -9.11 -19.98 -3.46
N SER A 185 -8.81 -19.32 -4.57
CA SER A 185 -7.73 -19.72 -5.48
C SER A 185 -6.35 -19.57 -4.84
N ALA A 186 -5.37 -20.33 -5.31
CA ALA A 186 -3.98 -20.11 -4.93
C ALA A 186 -3.53 -18.67 -5.26
N VAL A 187 -2.61 -18.15 -4.47
CA VAL A 187 -1.99 -16.83 -4.68
C VAL A 187 -1.16 -16.87 -5.96
N ASP A 188 -1.25 -15.81 -6.77
CA ASP A 188 -0.41 -15.61 -7.93
C ASP A 188 1.01 -15.27 -7.47
N GLU A 189 1.80 -16.33 -7.26
CA GLU A 189 3.18 -16.28 -6.82
C GLU A 189 4.03 -15.34 -7.68
N LYS A 190 3.81 -15.33 -9.00
CA LYS A 190 4.60 -14.51 -9.92
C LYS A 190 4.38 -13.02 -9.68
N VAL A 191 3.16 -12.63 -9.29
CA VAL A 191 2.86 -11.24 -8.94
C VAL A 191 3.48 -10.88 -7.60
N LEU A 192 3.42 -11.79 -6.63
CA LEU A 192 3.99 -11.58 -5.30
C LEU A 192 5.53 -11.45 -5.34
N VAL A 193 6.21 -12.35 -6.06
CA VAL A 193 7.67 -12.32 -6.27
C VAL A 193 8.11 -11.00 -6.91
N LYS A 194 7.40 -10.55 -7.96
CA LYS A 194 7.69 -9.26 -8.62
C LYS A 194 7.48 -8.05 -7.72
N ALA A 195 6.49 -8.11 -6.84
CA ALA A 195 6.25 -7.07 -5.85
C ALA A 195 7.42 -7.01 -4.85
N LEU A 196 7.86 -8.15 -4.31
CA LEU A 196 8.98 -8.22 -3.35
C LEU A 196 10.30 -7.73 -3.95
N VAL A 197 10.65 -8.22 -5.15
CA VAL A 197 11.84 -7.75 -5.88
C VAL A 197 11.76 -6.26 -6.17
N GLY A 198 10.60 -5.79 -6.66
CA GLY A 198 10.40 -4.37 -6.97
C GLY A 198 10.49 -3.46 -5.75
N ILE A 199 10.01 -3.89 -4.58
CA ILE A 199 10.17 -3.16 -3.32
C ILE A 199 11.65 -3.09 -2.90
N GLY A 200 12.39 -4.18 -3.06
CA GLY A 200 13.84 -4.18 -2.84
C GLY A 200 14.58 -3.21 -3.77
N GLU A 201 14.27 -3.23 -5.07
CA GLU A 201 14.83 -2.30 -6.06
C GLU A 201 14.49 -0.84 -5.73
N LEU A 202 13.27 -0.58 -5.27
CA LEU A 202 12.82 0.75 -4.86
C LEU A 202 13.65 1.26 -3.68
N GLY A 203 13.86 0.43 -2.64
CA GLY A 203 14.72 0.78 -1.50
C GLY A 203 16.20 0.91 -1.87
N MET A 204 16.70 0.15 -2.84
CA MET A 204 18.08 0.34 -3.33
C MET A 204 18.26 1.67 -4.07
N ARG A 205 17.20 2.15 -4.74
CA ARG A 205 17.25 3.33 -5.61
C ARG A 205 17.07 4.65 -4.87
N TYR A 206 16.17 4.69 -3.90
CA TYR A 206 15.80 5.92 -3.19
C TYR A 206 16.22 5.83 -1.74
N ASP A 207 17.38 6.42 -1.43
CA ASP A 207 17.94 6.41 -0.08
C ASP A 207 17.06 7.16 0.91
N GLU A 208 16.26 8.11 0.44
CA GLU A 208 15.33 8.93 1.23
C GLU A 208 14.18 8.10 1.84
N ILE A 209 13.86 6.93 1.29
CA ILE A 209 12.86 6.04 1.87
C ILE A 209 13.47 5.33 3.08
N ALA A 210 12.93 5.57 4.28
CA ALA A 210 13.32 4.88 5.50
C ALA A 210 12.57 3.56 5.67
N GLU A 211 11.26 3.58 5.43
CA GLU A 211 10.38 2.43 5.62
C GLU A 211 9.26 2.43 4.57
N ILE A 212 8.83 1.23 4.19
CA ILE A 212 7.60 0.98 3.45
C ILE A 212 6.81 -0.06 4.23
N ASP A 213 5.53 0.20 4.47
CA ASP A 213 4.58 -0.76 5.03
C ASP A 213 3.39 -0.90 4.08
N ILE A 214 3.19 -2.11 3.54
CA ILE A 214 2.05 -2.48 2.71
C ILE A 214 1.21 -3.46 3.50
N ASN A 215 0.26 -2.91 4.25
CA ASN A 215 -0.59 -3.69 5.15
C ASN A 215 -2.01 -3.12 5.21
N PRO A 216 -3.05 -3.86 4.80
CA PRO A 216 -3.00 -5.25 4.32
C PRO A 216 -2.74 -5.37 2.80
N LEU A 217 -2.08 -6.46 2.43
CA LEU A 217 -2.06 -7.01 1.07
C LEU A 217 -3.12 -8.12 0.98
N ILE A 218 -4.29 -7.79 0.45
CA ILE A 218 -5.44 -8.70 0.39
C ILE A 218 -5.33 -9.62 -0.83
N ILE A 219 -5.60 -10.91 -0.65
CA ILE A 219 -5.73 -11.84 -1.78
C ILE A 219 -7.18 -11.86 -2.27
N THR A 220 -7.39 -11.43 -3.52
CA THR A 220 -8.69 -11.45 -4.18
C THR A 220 -8.59 -12.19 -5.51
N GLU A 221 -9.39 -13.24 -5.69
CA GLU A 221 -9.32 -14.11 -6.88
C GLU A 221 -7.89 -14.64 -7.17
N GLY A 222 -7.13 -14.92 -6.11
CA GLY A 222 -5.72 -15.34 -6.19
C GLY A 222 -4.72 -14.19 -6.39
N LYS A 223 -5.15 -12.96 -6.67
CA LYS A 223 -4.24 -11.84 -6.88
C LYS A 223 -3.97 -11.08 -5.58
N PRO A 224 -2.71 -10.79 -5.23
CA PRO A 224 -2.39 -9.90 -4.13
C PRO A 224 -2.69 -8.44 -4.54
N VAL A 225 -3.40 -7.71 -3.70
CA VAL A 225 -3.75 -6.30 -3.90
C VAL A 225 -3.52 -5.51 -2.62
N ALA A 226 -2.66 -4.51 -2.70
CA ALA A 226 -2.40 -3.56 -1.61
C ALA A 226 -3.59 -2.61 -1.50
N VAL A 227 -4.28 -2.66 -0.36
CA VAL A 227 -5.40 -1.75 -0.07
C VAL A 227 -5.00 -0.56 0.79
N ASP A 228 -3.83 -0.62 1.41
CA ASP A 228 -3.19 0.48 2.12
C ASP A 228 -1.66 0.39 1.91
N ALA A 229 -0.99 1.53 1.99
CA ALA A 229 0.45 1.61 1.96
C ALA A 229 0.91 2.89 2.67
N LEU A 230 2.01 2.78 3.40
CA LEU A 230 2.69 3.89 4.05
C LEU A 230 4.16 3.89 3.63
N VAL A 231 4.66 5.05 3.21
CA VAL A 231 6.09 5.28 2.97
C VAL A 231 6.57 6.33 3.96
N ILE A 232 7.55 5.96 4.79
CA ILE A 232 8.21 6.85 5.74
C ILE A 232 9.53 7.32 5.13
N LEU A 233 9.80 8.61 5.25
CA LEU A 233 11.02 9.24 4.77
C LEU A 233 12.06 9.30 5.88
N LYS A 234 13.34 9.26 5.51
CA LYS A 234 14.43 9.52 6.45
C LYS A 234 14.27 10.91 7.02
N THR A 235 14.22 11.02 8.34
CA THR A 235 14.35 12.31 9.01
C THR A 235 15.78 12.80 8.79
N ASN A 236 15.95 13.87 8.00
CA ASN A 236 17.21 14.61 8.01
C ASN A 236 17.36 15.27 9.38
N ARG A 237 17.92 14.55 10.36
CA ARG A 237 18.50 15.19 11.54
C ARG A 237 19.78 15.87 11.06
N ALA A 238 19.69 17.18 10.84
CA ALA A 238 20.86 18.06 10.79
C ALA A 238 21.64 17.97 12.12
#